data_AF-A0A936Q9D8-F1
#
_entry.id   AF-A0A936Q9D8-F1
#
_cell.length_a   1.000
_cell.length_b   1.000
_cell.length_c   1.000
_cell.angle_alpha   90.00
_cell.angle_beta   90.00
_cell.angle_gamma   90.00
#
_symmetry.space_group_name_H-M   'P 1'
#
loop_
_entity.id
_entity.type
_entity.pdbx_description
1 polymer ?
#
loop_
_entity_poly.entity_id
_entity_poly.type
_entity_poly.pdbx_seq_one_letter_code
_entity_poly.pdbx_strand_id
1 'polypeptide(L)'
;MRCPFLREAHVQSCQASPFRKQIVRSGHAADDRCGSAAWRDCFAARELTEEHPSAGSCPFHAESLVQYCSSAPVTKFIPWSDQAFSRCGSESHRYCDLYLALARTSAPTPETGEPAPRSDDADGIPVPTWLWFAPSHTWLAVASDGVCHIGVDAFLARTLGGIDRVQFVTTKGLERPAAVLTVRDVDLTVSFPNPVLITGVNGALRADPARLARDPYGLGWLFEGIVRDRASLPSGHTKLTDGLLRGDAATAWMRREGLRLRGLAEAASERIWGARLAADGGLPAPGLIRTLPHEEALRLSHLLLSTATDEERFS
;
A
#
# COMPACT_ATOMS: atom_id res chain seq x y z
N MET A 1 -2.71 -0.71 -14.87
CA MET A 1 -1.71 0.24 -15.43
C MET A 1 -0.32 0.01 -14.82
N ARG A 2 0.78 0.25 -15.57
CA ARG A 2 2.18 0.15 -15.09
C ARG A 2 2.63 1.45 -14.42
N CYS A 3 3.68 1.39 -13.59
CA CYS A 3 4.30 2.57 -12.99
C CYS A 3 4.84 3.52 -14.08
N PRO A 4 4.53 4.84 -14.03
CA PRO A 4 5.03 5.79 -15.04
C PRO A 4 6.54 6.01 -14.98
N PHE A 5 7.21 5.56 -13.91
CA PHE A 5 8.67 5.60 -13.77
C PHE A 5 9.36 4.28 -14.14
N LEU A 6 8.60 3.25 -14.56
CA LEU A 6 9.19 2.02 -15.05
C LEU A 6 9.76 2.27 -16.46
N ARG A 7 11.02 1.88 -16.66
CA ARG A 7 11.71 1.94 -17.95
C ARG A 7 12.28 0.58 -18.27
N GLU A 8 12.48 0.37 -19.56
CA GLU A 8 13.06 -0.84 -20.13
C GLU A 8 14.40 -0.47 -20.77
N ALA A 9 15.39 -1.34 -20.67
CA ALA A 9 16.68 -1.17 -21.32
C ALA A 9 17.25 -2.52 -21.72
N HIS A 10 17.93 -2.57 -22.86
CA HIS A 10 18.82 -3.67 -23.18
C HIS A 10 20.14 -3.44 -22.45
N VAL A 11 20.54 -4.40 -21.64
CA VAL A 11 21.84 -4.40 -20.99
C VAL A 11 22.71 -5.50 -21.56
N GLN A 12 24.00 -5.20 -21.62
CA GLN A 12 25.05 -6.16 -21.91
C GLN A 12 25.84 -6.46 -20.64
N SER A 13 26.34 -7.68 -20.54
CA SER A 13 27.17 -8.15 -19.43
C SER A 13 28.19 -9.17 -19.90
N CYS A 14 29.25 -9.35 -19.11
CA CYS A 14 30.28 -10.34 -19.37
C CYS A 14 30.05 -11.54 -18.43
N GLN A 15 29.80 -12.72 -18.99
CA GLN A 15 29.64 -13.96 -18.23
C GLN A 15 30.98 -14.49 -17.68
N ALA A 16 32.08 -14.12 -18.32
CA ALA A 16 33.45 -14.42 -17.90
C ALA A 16 33.91 -13.59 -16.68
N SER A 17 33.29 -12.43 -16.45
CA SER A 17 33.67 -11.55 -15.35
C SER A 17 33.13 -12.08 -14.02
N PRO A 18 33.96 -12.15 -12.95
CA PRO A 18 33.48 -12.51 -11.61
C PRO A 18 32.50 -11.46 -11.06
N PHE A 19 32.56 -10.23 -11.56
CA PHE A 19 31.61 -9.17 -11.25
C PHE A 19 30.63 -9.01 -12.41
N ARG A 20 29.39 -9.43 -12.22
CA ARG A 20 28.31 -9.26 -13.20
C ARG A 20 27.83 -7.82 -13.22
N LYS A 21 28.59 -6.96 -13.91
CA LYS A 21 28.18 -5.58 -14.20
C LYS A 21 27.28 -5.57 -15.43
N GLN A 22 26.04 -5.14 -15.25
CA GLN A 22 25.12 -4.87 -16.36
C GLN A 22 25.32 -3.43 -16.84
N ILE A 23 25.50 -3.25 -18.13
CA ILE A 23 25.78 -1.96 -18.77
C ILE A 23 24.68 -1.70 -19.79
N VAL A 24 24.03 -0.55 -19.71
CA VAL A 24 23.02 -0.14 -20.69
C VAL A 24 23.67 -0.02 -22.06
N ARG A 25 23.14 -0.73 -23.04
CA ARG A 25 23.64 -0.67 -24.40
C ARG A 25 23.34 0.70 -24.99
N SER A 26 24.38 1.41 -25.40
CA SER A 26 24.32 2.76 -25.94
C SER A 26 25.13 2.81 -27.23
N GLY A 27 24.60 2.21 -28.32
CA GLY A 27 25.28 2.17 -29.63
C GLY A 27 25.09 0.88 -30.42
N HIS A 28 25.73 0.81 -31.60
CA HIS A 28 25.74 -0.39 -32.44
C HIS A 28 26.73 -1.42 -31.87
N ALA A 29 26.40 -2.72 -31.97
CA ALA A 29 27.21 -3.79 -31.38
C ALA A 29 28.67 -3.82 -31.89
N ALA A 30 28.90 -3.32 -33.11
CA ALA A 30 30.22 -3.28 -33.75
C ALA A 30 31.20 -2.27 -33.11
N ASP A 31 30.69 -1.29 -32.36
CA ASP A 31 31.51 -0.24 -31.73
C ASP A 31 32.16 -0.72 -30.42
N ASP A 32 31.60 -1.77 -29.81
CA ASP A 32 32.07 -2.34 -28.55
C ASP A 32 33.03 -3.52 -28.79
N ARG A 33 34.07 -3.62 -27.94
CA ARG A 33 35.08 -4.70 -28.03
C ARG A 33 34.46 -6.10 -28.05
N CYS A 34 33.38 -6.33 -27.30
CA CYS A 34 32.72 -7.62 -27.21
C CYS A 34 31.93 -8.01 -28.47
N GLY A 35 31.51 -7.04 -29.28
CA GLY A 35 30.74 -7.28 -30.51
C GLY A 35 31.58 -7.31 -31.79
N SER A 36 32.90 -7.15 -31.68
CA SER A 36 33.85 -7.18 -32.80
C SER A 36 34.99 -8.17 -32.55
N ALA A 37 35.76 -8.50 -33.59
CA ALA A 37 36.91 -9.41 -33.51
C ALA A 37 37.97 -9.02 -32.46
N ALA A 38 37.95 -7.78 -31.97
CA ALA A 38 38.82 -7.28 -30.89
C ALA A 38 38.57 -8.00 -29.54
N TRP A 39 37.49 -8.76 -29.38
CA TRP A 39 37.26 -9.56 -28.18
C TRP A 39 38.36 -10.61 -27.94
N ARG A 40 39.04 -11.07 -28.99
CA ARG A 40 40.11 -12.09 -28.91
C ARG A 40 41.31 -11.63 -28.06
N ASP A 41 41.53 -10.32 -27.98
CA ASP A 41 42.58 -9.72 -27.14
C ASP A 41 42.11 -9.43 -25.70
N CYS A 42 40.85 -9.75 -25.36
CA CYS A 42 40.31 -9.54 -24.03
C CYS A 42 40.85 -10.57 -23.04
N PHE A 43 41.53 -10.10 -21.99
CA PHE A 43 42.11 -10.94 -20.94
C PHE A 43 41.10 -11.92 -20.32
N ALA A 44 39.92 -11.43 -19.92
CA ALA A 44 38.90 -12.26 -19.28
C ALA A 44 38.36 -13.38 -20.18
N ALA A 45 38.29 -13.15 -21.50
CA ALA A 45 37.87 -14.17 -22.45
C ALA A 45 38.97 -15.21 -22.70
N ARG A 46 40.24 -14.80 -22.69
CA ARG A 46 41.40 -15.68 -22.89
C ARG A 46 41.66 -16.62 -21.71
N GLU A 47 41.38 -16.20 -20.49
CA GLU A 47 41.56 -17.08 -19.32
C GLU A 47 40.57 -18.26 -19.28
N LEU A 48 39.40 -18.12 -19.90
CA LEU A 48 38.31 -19.10 -19.87
C LEU A 48 38.17 -19.90 -21.17
N THR A 49 39.22 -19.96 -21.99
CA THR A 49 39.18 -20.52 -23.34
C THR A 49 38.68 -21.97 -23.38
N GLU A 50 37.42 -22.17 -23.73
CA GLU A 50 36.98 -23.28 -24.58
C GLU A 50 37.18 -22.83 -26.04
N GLU A 51 37.65 -23.69 -26.94
CA GLU A 51 38.00 -23.32 -28.31
C GLU A 51 36.79 -22.72 -29.07
N HIS A 52 36.71 -21.38 -29.14
CA HIS A 52 35.72 -20.65 -29.93
C HIS A 52 36.35 -19.71 -30.99
N PRO A 53 37.33 -20.17 -31.80
CA PRO A 53 38.07 -19.30 -32.72
C PRO A 53 37.22 -18.71 -33.87
N SER A 54 36.08 -19.33 -34.18
CA SER A 54 35.20 -18.97 -35.29
C SER A 54 34.11 -17.93 -34.94
N ALA A 55 33.95 -17.54 -33.67
CA ALA A 55 32.88 -16.63 -33.27
C ALA A 55 33.14 -15.19 -33.73
N GLY A 56 32.18 -14.60 -34.44
CA GLY A 56 32.22 -13.19 -34.88
C GLY A 56 32.09 -12.17 -33.75
N SER A 57 31.64 -12.61 -32.57
CA SER A 57 31.51 -11.85 -31.33
C SER A 57 31.99 -12.68 -30.13
N CYS A 58 32.17 -12.03 -28.98
CA CYS A 58 32.63 -12.68 -27.76
C CYS A 58 31.63 -13.73 -27.27
N PRO A 59 32.04 -14.99 -27.02
CA PRO A 59 31.13 -16.06 -26.57
C PRO A 59 30.59 -15.82 -25.15
N PHE A 60 31.30 -15.02 -24.34
CA PHE A 60 30.89 -14.65 -22.98
C PHE A 60 30.07 -13.35 -22.92
N HIS A 61 29.78 -12.75 -24.07
CA HIS A 61 28.90 -11.57 -24.14
C HIS A 61 27.45 -12.02 -24.02
N ALA A 62 26.76 -11.48 -23.02
CA ALA A 62 25.36 -11.78 -22.78
C ALA A 62 24.54 -10.49 -22.82
N GLU A 63 23.49 -10.52 -23.62
CA GLU A 63 22.47 -9.47 -23.66
C GLU A 63 21.22 -9.92 -22.90
N SER A 64 20.59 -8.98 -22.21
CA SER A 64 19.35 -9.22 -21.49
C SER A 64 18.48 -7.97 -21.53
N LEU A 65 17.17 -8.16 -21.69
CA LEU A 65 16.20 -7.10 -21.47
C LEU A 65 15.96 -6.98 -19.96
N VAL A 66 16.10 -5.76 -19.44
CA VAL A 66 15.87 -5.45 -18.03
C VAL A 66 14.89 -4.30 -17.89
N GLN A 67 14.28 -4.24 -16.71
CA GLN A 67 13.49 -3.12 -16.26
C GLN A 67 14.18 -2.41 -15.10
N TYR A 68 13.96 -1.11 -14.97
CA TYR A 68 14.44 -0.33 -13.85
C TYR A 68 13.50 0.82 -13.55
N CYS A 69 13.60 1.37 -12.34
CA CYS A 69 12.91 2.60 -12.00
C CYS A 69 13.79 3.80 -12.37
N SER A 70 13.34 4.64 -13.29
CA SER A 70 14.07 5.85 -13.72
C SER A 70 14.22 6.89 -12.63
N SER A 71 13.40 6.80 -11.60
CA SER A 71 13.38 7.78 -10.51
C SER A 71 14.06 7.27 -9.24
N ALA A 72 14.54 6.03 -9.24
CA ALA A 72 15.27 5.50 -8.10
C ALA A 72 16.65 6.16 -8.03
N PRO A 73 17.14 6.55 -6.84
CA PRO A 73 18.44 7.19 -6.69
C PRO A 73 19.60 6.27 -7.09
N VAL A 74 19.36 4.96 -7.04
CA VAL A 74 20.28 3.93 -7.52
C VAL A 74 19.55 3.06 -8.52
N THR A 75 20.04 3.03 -9.76
CA THR A 75 19.48 2.18 -10.81
C THR A 75 19.77 0.72 -10.51
N LYS A 76 18.72 -0.03 -10.17
CA LYS A 76 18.76 -1.47 -10.06
C LYS A 76 18.05 -2.08 -11.26
N PHE A 77 18.78 -2.84 -12.06
CA PHE A 77 18.23 -3.59 -13.18
C PHE A 77 17.60 -4.89 -12.69
N ILE A 78 16.38 -5.14 -13.13
CA ILE A 78 15.60 -6.34 -12.85
C ILE A 78 15.39 -7.07 -14.18
N PRO A 79 15.78 -8.35 -14.33
CA PRO A 79 15.53 -9.11 -15.54
C PRO A 79 14.06 -9.08 -15.96
N TRP A 80 13.79 -8.98 -17.26
CA TRP A 80 12.42 -8.96 -17.79
C TRP A 80 11.58 -10.18 -17.36
N SER A 81 12.20 -11.35 -17.29
CA SER A 81 11.57 -12.59 -16.81
C SER A 81 10.98 -12.47 -15.41
N ASP A 82 11.52 -11.56 -14.59
CA ASP A 82 11.15 -11.39 -13.19
C ASP A 82 10.12 -10.26 -13.02
N GLN A 83 9.58 -9.70 -14.11
CA GLN A 83 8.61 -8.61 -14.10
C GLN A 83 7.40 -8.90 -13.21
N ALA A 84 6.96 -10.17 -13.17
CA ALA A 84 5.82 -10.62 -12.37
C ALA A 84 5.99 -10.36 -10.87
N PHE A 85 7.23 -10.20 -10.39
CA PHE A 85 7.54 -9.95 -8.99
C PHE A 85 7.75 -8.46 -8.68
N SER A 86 7.72 -7.58 -9.69
CA SER A 86 7.94 -6.15 -9.50
C SER A 86 6.61 -5.40 -9.31
N ARG A 87 6.47 -4.67 -8.20
CA ARG A 87 5.30 -3.78 -7.95
C ARG A 87 5.10 -2.75 -9.07
N CYS A 88 6.19 -2.34 -9.73
CA CYS A 88 6.17 -1.38 -10.82
C CYS A 88 5.47 -1.91 -12.08
N GLY A 89 5.43 -3.24 -12.27
CA GLY A 89 4.77 -3.89 -13.40
C GLY A 89 3.25 -3.88 -13.35
N SER A 90 2.65 -3.51 -12.21
CA SER A 90 1.20 -3.50 -12.00
C SER A 90 0.71 -2.24 -11.29
N GLU A 91 -0.58 -2.17 -10.94
CA GLU A 91 -1.17 -1.04 -10.22
C GLU A 91 -0.69 -0.94 -8.77
N SER A 92 -0.03 -1.98 -8.25
CA SER A 92 0.59 -1.97 -6.92
C SER A 92 1.68 -0.90 -6.79
N HIS A 93 2.19 -0.35 -7.89
CA HIS A 93 3.11 0.79 -7.87
C HIS A 93 2.53 2.02 -7.16
N ARG A 94 1.20 2.16 -7.10
CA ARG A 94 0.52 3.25 -6.37
C ARG A 94 0.82 3.23 -4.87
N TYR A 95 1.33 2.12 -4.35
CA TYR A 95 1.74 1.95 -2.95
C TYR A 95 3.27 1.87 -2.79
N CYS A 96 4.04 2.23 -3.82
CA CYS A 96 5.49 2.34 -3.74
C CYS A 96 5.90 3.68 -3.12
N ASP A 97 6.78 3.66 -2.11
CA ASP A 97 7.30 4.86 -1.43
C ASP A 97 7.86 5.90 -2.41
N LEU A 98 8.66 5.45 -3.37
CA LEU A 98 9.29 6.34 -4.35
C LEU A 98 8.27 6.96 -5.32
N TYR A 99 7.31 6.16 -5.80
CA TYR A 99 6.24 6.66 -6.65
C TYR A 99 5.42 7.73 -5.92
N LEU A 100 5.02 7.46 -4.67
CA LEU A 100 4.23 8.41 -3.88
C LEU A 100 5.02 9.66 -3.48
N ALA A 101 6.33 9.55 -3.20
CA ALA A 101 7.18 10.71 -2.94
C ALA A 101 7.26 11.66 -4.15
N LEU A 102 7.32 11.09 -5.36
CA LEU A 102 7.38 11.85 -6.61
C LEU A 102 6.01 12.32 -7.10
N ALA A 103 4.94 11.57 -6.82
CA ALA A 103 3.57 11.98 -7.11
C ALA A 103 3.12 13.15 -6.20
N ARG A 104 3.76 13.34 -5.04
CA ARG A 104 3.53 14.45 -4.11
C ARG A 104 4.39 15.69 -4.40
N THR A 105 5.34 15.62 -5.32
CA THR A 105 5.94 16.84 -5.89
C THR A 105 4.87 17.41 -6.80
N SER A 106 4.41 18.64 -6.54
CA SER A 106 3.25 19.27 -7.18
C SER A 106 3.08 18.78 -8.61
N ALA A 107 2.00 18.03 -8.84
CA ALA A 107 1.69 17.49 -10.14
C ALA A 107 1.81 18.62 -11.18
N PRO A 108 2.35 18.35 -12.39
CA PRO A 108 2.00 19.19 -13.53
C PRO A 108 0.48 19.29 -13.53
N THR A 109 -0.03 20.51 -13.71
CA THR A 109 -1.46 20.79 -13.89
C THR A 109 -2.04 19.70 -14.79
N PRO A 110 -3.10 18.96 -14.37
CA PRO A 110 -3.60 17.83 -15.14
C PRO A 110 -3.82 18.27 -16.58
N GLU A 111 -3.27 17.51 -17.52
CA GLU A 111 -3.58 17.68 -18.93
C GLU A 111 -5.10 17.61 -19.09
N THR A 112 -5.63 18.60 -19.81
CA THR A 112 -7.05 18.86 -19.98
C THR A 112 -7.77 17.60 -20.48
N GLY A 113 -8.43 16.84 -19.60
CA GLY A 113 -9.33 15.76 -20.03
C GLY A 113 -9.56 14.59 -19.07
N GLU A 114 -8.63 14.27 -18.16
CA GLU A 114 -8.87 13.19 -17.18
C GLU A 114 -9.38 13.76 -15.85
N PRO A 115 -10.64 13.49 -15.45
CA PRO A 115 -11.12 13.92 -14.14
C PRO A 115 -10.31 13.21 -13.07
N ALA A 116 -9.66 13.99 -12.19
CA ALA A 116 -9.01 13.45 -11.00
C ALA A 116 -9.96 12.47 -10.28
N PRO A 117 -9.45 11.35 -9.73
CA PRO A 117 -10.29 10.37 -9.07
C PRO A 117 -11.09 11.06 -7.97
N ARG A 118 -12.41 11.02 -8.07
CA ARG A 118 -13.31 11.74 -7.16
C ARG A 118 -13.15 11.16 -5.76
N SER A 119 -12.66 11.96 -4.82
CA SER A 119 -12.85 11.72 -3.39
C SER A 119 -14.07 12.51 -2.97
N ASP A 120 -15.11 11.83 -2.52
CA ASP A 120 -16.19 12.54 -1.83
C ASP A 120 -15.67 12.98 -0.45
N ASP A 121 -16.36 13.95 0.13
CA ASP A 121 -16.04 14.48 1.46
C ASP A 121 -17.22 14.24 2.42
N ALA A 122 -16.90 13.63 3.56
CA ALA A 122 -17.81 13.42 4.68
C ALA A 122 -17.38 14.31 5.84
N ASP A 123 -17.80 15.57 5.81
CA ASP A 123 -17.54 16.58 6.86
C ASP A 123 -16.03 16.79 7.12
N GLY A 124 -15.23 16.85 6.06
CA GLY A 124 -13.77 16.99 6.11
C GLY A 124 -13.00 15.65 6.16
N ILE A 125 -13.71 14.52 6.08
CA ILE A 125 -13.09 13.20 5.96
C ILE A 125 -13.11 12.76 4.49
N PRO A 126 -11.93 12.48 3.89
CA PRO A 126 -11.88 11.99 2.52
C PRO A 126 -12.44 10.57 2.42
N VAL A 127 -13.36 10.37 1.47
CA VAL A 127 -13.94 9.07 1.11
C VAL A 127 -13.68 8.78 -0.37
N PRO A 128 -12.51 8.20 -0.71
CA PRO A 128 -12.20 7.74 -2.05
C PRO A 128 -13.25 6.81 -2.68
N THR A 129 -13.81 7.21 -3.83
CA THR A 129 -14.84 6.42 -4.53
C THR A 129 -14.33 5.09 -5.11
N TRP A 130 -13.02 4.91 -5.22
CA TRP A 130 -12.39 3.67 -5.72
C TRP A 130 -12.12 2.63 -4.63
N LEU A 131 -12.32 2.96 -3.36
CA LEU A 131 -12.12 2.06 -2.23
C LEU A 131 -13.45 1.43 -1.77
N TRP A 132 -13.34 0.24 -1.20
CA TRP A 132 -14.39 -0.36 -0.40
C TRP A 132 -14.11 -0.10 1.08
N PHE A 133 -15.15 0.17 1.87
CA PHE A 133 -15.06 0.46 3.30
C PHE A 133 -15.83 -0.59 4.09
N ALA A 134 -15.21 -1.14 5.11
CA ALA A 134 -15.86 -1.99 6.09
C ALA A 134 -16.39 -1.14 7.25
N PRO A 135 -17.55 -1.51 7.85
CA PRO A 135 -18.02 -0.88 9.08
C PRO A 135 -17.05 -0.95 10.26
N SER A 136 -16.03 -1.83 10.19
CA SER A 136 -14.92 -1.92 11.17
C SER A 136 -13.82 -0.87 10.98
N HIS A 137 -14.07 0.20 10.22
CA HIS A 137 -13.10 1.25 9.90
C HIS A 137 -11.85 0.79 9.16
N THR A 138 -11.99 -0.27 8.37
CA THR A 138 -10.97 -0.75 7.46
C THR A 138 -11.39 -0.49 6.02
N TRP A 139 -10.43 -0.27 5.13
CA TRP A 139 -10.68 -0.14 3.70
C TRP A 139 -10.01 -1.26 2.92
N LEU A 140 -10.52 -1.51 1.71
CA LEU A 140 -10.00 -2.45 0.74
C LEU A 140 -9.85 -1.76 -0.61
N ALA A 141 -8.64 -1.79 -1.16
CA ALA A 141 -8.37 -1.47 -2.55
C ALA A 141 -8.07 -2.75 -3.31
N VAL A 142 -8.75 -2.96 -4.45
CA VAL A 142 -8.48 -4.09 -5.34
C VAL A 142 -7.94 -3.54 -6.65
N ALA A 143 -6.72 -3.94 -6.99
CA ALA A 143 -6.11 -3.62 -8.28
C ALA A 143 -6.63 -4.57 -9.37
N SER A 144 -6.48 -4.16 -10.64
CA SER A 144 -6.92 -4.95 -11.80
C SER A 144 -6.26 -6.33 -11.92
N ASP A 145 -5.08 -6.50 -11.33
CA ASP A 145 -4.28 -7.74 -11.33
C ASP A 145 -4.65 -8.71 -10.19
N GLY A 146 -5.65 -8.36 -9.37
CA GLY A 146 -6.10 -9.16 -8.23
C GLY A 146 -5.28 -8.94 -6.96
N VAL A 147 -4.24 -8.10 -6.97
CA VAL A 147 -3.58 -7.68 -5.72
C VAL A 147 -4.50 -6.73 -4.97
N CYS A 148 -4.65 -6.94 -3.66
CA CYS A 148 -5.40 -6.04 -2.80
C CYS A 148 -4.56 -5.48 -1.67
N HIS A 149 -4.95 -4.28 -1.24
CA HIS A 149 -4.38 -3.61 -0.08
C HIS A 149 -5.50 -3.29 0.91
N ILE A 150 -5.19 -3.42 2.20
CA ILE A 150 -6.12 -3.16 3.29
C ILE A 150 -5.45 -2.26 4.31
N GLY A 151 -6.17 -1.26 4.80
CA GLY A 151 -5.69 -0.33 5.82
C GLY A 151 -6.84 0.17 6.71
N VAL A 152 -6.56 1.16 7.56
CA VAL A 152 -7.58 1.89 8.31
C VAL A 152 -7.98 3.16 7.58
N ASP A 153 -9.24 3.54 7.70
CA ASP A 153 -9.74 4.75 7.04
C ASP A 153 -9.24 6.05 7.70
N ALA A 154 -9.40 7.16 6.99
CA ALA A 154 -8.98 8.47 7.46
C ALA A 154 -9.74 8.92 8.71
N PHE A 155 -10.97 8.44 8.90
CA PHE A 155 -11.78 8.76 10.07
C PHE A 155 -11.19 8.17 11.34
N LEU A 156 -10.88 6.87 11.35
CA LEU A 156 -10.25 6.21 12.49
C LEU A 156 -8.87 6.80 12.73
N ALA A 157 -8.05 6.96 11.68
CA ALA A 157 -6.71 7.52 11.80
C ALA A 157 -6.72 8.94 12.43
N ARG A 158 -7.66 9.80 12.01
CA ARG A 158 -7.86 11.14 12.58
C ARG A 158 -8.35 11.09 14.02
N THR A 159 -9.26 10.18 14.34
CA THR A 159 -9.83 10.03 15.69
C THR A 159 -8.79 9.57 16.71
N LEU A 160 -7.89 8.67 16.29
CA LEU A 160 -6.73 8.25 17.07
C LEU A 160 -5.71 9.38 17.22
N GLY A 161 -5.46 10.16 16.16
CA GLY A 161 -4.59 11.34 16.15
C GLY A 161 -3.13 11.06 16.51
N GLY A 162 -2.64 9.90 16.11
CA GLY A 162 -1.26 9.46 16.30
C GLY A 162 -1.21 8.05 16.83
N ILE A 163 -0.57 7.16 16.07
CA ILE A 163 -0.40 5.75 16.42
C ILE A 163 1.05 5.57 16.85
N ASP A 164 1.24 5.07 18.06
CA ASP A 164 2.56 4.95 18.68
C ASP A 164 3.21 3.62 18.29
N ARG A 165 2.41 2.57 18.05
CA ARG A 165 2.90 1.23 17.66
C ARG A 165 1.87 0.47 16.82
N VAL A 166 2.37 -0.35 15.90
CA VAL A 166 1.57 -1.27 15.09
C VAL A 166 2.10 -2.70 15.29
N GLN A 167 1.21 -3.61 15.68
CA GLN A 167 1.51 -5.03 15.84
C GLN A 167 0.61 -5.84 14.92
N PHE A 168 1.18 -6.60 14.00
CA PHE A 168 0.42 -7.44 13.09
C PHE A 168 0.08 -8.77 13.76
N VAL A 169 -1.21 -9.11 13.84
CA VAL A 169 -1.69 -10.38 14.41
C VAL A 169 -1.64 -11.46 13.34
N THR A 170 -2.18 -11.16 12.15
CA THR A 170 -2.05 -12.03 10.97
C THR A 170 -0.99 -11.48 10.04
N THR A 171 -0.24 -12.36 9.38
CA THR A 171 0.90 -11.94 8.53
C THR A 171 0.94 -12.61 7.17
N LYS A 172 0.42 -13.84 7.04
CA LYS A 172 0.32 -14.62 5.80
C LYS A 172 -0.85 -15.60 5.89
N GLY A 173 -1.27 -16.15 4.75
CA GLY A 173 -2.28 -17.22 4.67
C GLY A 173 -3.69 -16.70 4.43
N LEU A 174 -4.64 -17.61 4.25
CA LEU A 174 -6.06 -17.27 4.06
C LEU A 174 -6.71 -17.03 5.43
N GLU A 175 -6.71 -15.78 5.87
CA GLU A 175 -7.10 -15.37 7.22
C GLU A 175 -7.89 -14.06 7.16
N ARG A 176 -8.57 -13.70 8.26
CA ARG A 176 -9.08 -12.33 8.44
C ARG A 176 -7.90 -11.40 8.82
N PRO A 177 -7.56 -10.39 8.02
CA PRO A 177 -6.48 -9.45 8.35
C PRO A 177 -6.76 -8.73 9.67
N ALA A 178 -5.80 -8.78 10.60
CA ALA A 178 -5.96 -8.21 11.93
C ALA A 178 -4.63 -7.64 12.46
N ALA A 179 -4.69 -6.45 13.06
CA ALA A 179 -3.56 -5.77 13.70
C ALA A 179 -4.01 -5.07 14.98
N VAL A 180 -3.07 -4.88 15.90
CA VAL A 180 -3.24 -4.04 17.09
C VAL A 180 -2.53 -2.71 16.87
N LEU A 181 -3.27 -1.61 17.03
CA LEU A 181 -2.77 -0.25 17.01
C LEU A 181 -2.70 0.25 18.46
N THR A 182 -1.54 0.72 18.90
CA THR A 182 -1.37 1.29 20.24
C THR A 182 -1.39 2.83 20.16
N VAL A 183 -2.19 3.46 21.04
CA VAL A 183 -2.28 4.91 21.20
C VAL A 183 -2.31 5.26 22.68
N ARG A 184 -1.28 5.92 23.22
CA ARG A 184 -1.17 6.27 24.65
C ARG A 184 -1.49 5.08 25.58
N ASP A 185 -0.84 3.95 25.34
CA ASP A 185 -1.02 2.69 26.08
C ASP A 185 -2.42 2.06 25.96
N VAL A 186 -3.28 2.58 25.09
CA VAL A 186 -4.54 1.92 24.69
C VAL A 186 -4.28 1.10 23.44
N ASP A 187 -4.52 -0.20 23.53
CA ASP A 187 -4.42 -1.14 22.41
C ASP A 187 -5.80 -1.31 21.75
N LEU A 188 -5.83 -1.10 20.43
CA LEU A 188 -7.03 -1.23 19.60
C LEU A 188 -6.81 -2.33 18.56
N THR A 189 -7.66 -3.36 18.58
CA THR A 189 -7.64 -4.40 17.54
C THR A 189 -8.47 -3.97 16.34
N VAL A 190 -7.82 -3.73 15.21
CA VAL A 190 -8.49 -3.51 13.92
C VAL A 190 -8.50 -4.81 13.12
N SER A 191 -9.65 -5.15 12.55
CA SER A 191 -9.80 -6.34 11.71
C SER A 191 -10.64 -6.06 10.47
N PHE A 192 -10.22 -6.62 9.35
CA PHE A 192 -11.01 -6.64 8.14
C PHE A 192 -11.96 -7.87 8.16
N PRO A 193 -13.26 -7.70 7.85
CA PRO A 193 -14.29 -8.71 8.17
C PRO A 193 -14.22 -9.98 7.33
N ASN A 194 -13.66 -9.90 6.12
CA ASN A 194 -13.67 -11.00 5.16
C ASN A 194 -12.28 -11.67 5.08
N PRO A 195 -12.20 -13.00 4.92
CA PRO A 195 -10.92 -13.68 4.76
C PRO A 195 -10.23 -13.27 3.46
N VAL A 196 -8.92 -13.08 3.53
CA VAL A 196 -8.04 -12.66 2.42
C VAL A 196 -6.83 -13.58 2.41
N LEU A 197 -6.33 -13.95 1.23
CA LEU A 197 -5.03 -14.57 1.13
C LEU A 197 -3.94 -13.51 1.33
N ILE A 198 -3.50 -13.33 2.57
CA ILE A 198 -2.49 -12.35 2.96
C ILE A 198 -1.13 -12.82 2.41
N THR A 199 -0.51 -11.97 1.60
CA THR A 199 0.83 -12.19 1.03
C THR A 199 1.91 -11.45 1.81
N GLY A 200 1.55 -10.35 2.46
CA GLY A 200 2.46 -9.58 3.30
C GLY A 200 1.80 -8.49 4.14
N VAL A 201 2.64 -7.82 4.92
CA VAL A 201 2.26 -6.69 5.79
C VAL A 201 3.18 -5.51 5.51
N ASN A 202 2.70 -4.30 5.78
CA ASN A 202 3.51 -3.10 5.65
C ASN A 202 4.49 -2.97 6.83
N GLY A 203 5.66 -3.60 6.70
CA GLY A 203 6.70 -3.58 7.73
C GLY A 203 7.20 -2.18 8.10
N ALA A 204 7.06 -1.19 7.21
CA ALA A 204 7.48 0.19 7.48
C ALA A 204 6.72 0.83 8.65
N LEU A 205 5.48 0.38 8.91
CA LEU A 205 4.65 0.89 10.00
C LEU A 205 5.15 0.51 11.40
N ARG A 206 6.06 -0.47 11.51
CA ARG A 206 6.73 -0.75 12.79
C ARG A 206 7.74 0.34 13.16
N ALA A 207 8.36 0.96 12.16
CA ALA A 207 9.35 2.02 12.36
C ALA A 207 8.73 3.43 12.31
N ASP A 208 7.70 3.63 11.48
CA ASP A 208 7.01 4.91 11.29
C ASP A 208 5.48 4.72 11.29
N PRO A 209 4.89 4.41 12.45
CA PRO A 209 3.44 4.17 12.59
C PRO A 209 2.60 5.42 12.30
N ALA A 210 3.18 6.61 12.41
CA ALA A 210 2.53 7.88 12.09
C ALA A 210 2.13 8.00 10.60
N ARG A 211 2.63 7.13 9.70
CA ARG A 211 2.16 7.02 8.31
C ARG A 211 0.67 6.71 8.20
N LEU A 212 0.11 5.92 9.12
CA LEU A 212 -1.33 5.61 9.15
C LEU A 212 -2.18 6.89 9.26
N ALA A 213 -1.70 7.89 10.00
CA ALA A 213 -2.39 9.18 10.13
C ALA A 213 -2.08 10.14 8.96
N ARG A 214 -0.83 10.16 8.47
CA ARG A 214 -0.41 11.09 7.40
C ARG A 214 -0.92 10.71 6.02
N ASP A 215 -1.07 9.42 5.73
CA ASP A 215 -1.49 8.91 4.42
C ASP A 215 -2.27 7.59 4.55
N PRO A 216 -3.49 7.62 5.13
CA PRO A 216 -4.26 6.42 5.45
C PRO A 216 -4.60 5.56 4.22
N TYR A 217 -4.72 6.17 3.04
CA TYR A 217 -5.10 5.50 1.79
C TYR A 217 -3.94 5.24 0.81
N GLY A 218 -2.74 5.73 1.12
CA GLY A 218 -1.53 5.47 0.35
C GLY A 218 -0.56 4.59 1.14
N LEU A 219 0.53 5.16 1.66
CA LEU A 219 1.59 4.47 2.41
C LEU A 219 1.16 3.93 3.78
N GLY A 220 -0.02 4.30 4.25
CA GLY A 220 -0.64 3.81 5.48
C GLY A 220 -1.35 2.46 5.35
N TRP A 221 -1.28 1.75 4.22
CA TRP A 221 -1.84 0.40 4.12
C TRP A 221 -1.20 -0.55 5.16
N LEU A 222 -1.98 -1.48 5.72
CA LEU A 222 -1.55 -2.46 6.71
C LEU A 222 -1.19 -3.81 6.08
N PHE A 223 -2.05 -4.33 5.20
CA PHE A 223 -1.92 -5.67 4.61
C PHE A 223 -1.93 -5.63 3.08
N GLU A 224 -1.17 -6.55 2.48
CA GLU A 224 -1.16 -6.87 1.07
C GLU A 224 -1.68 -8.31 0.92
N GLY A 225 -2.53 -8.55 -0.08
CA GLY A 225 -3.07 -9.87 -0.34
C GLY A 225 -3.48 -10.08 -1.79
N ILE A 226 -4.04 -11.26 -2.06
CA ILE A 226 -4.56 -11.63 -3.39
C ILE A 226 -6.03 -11.95 -3.28
N VAL A 227 -6.83 -11.37 -4.16
CA VAL A 227 -8.23 -11.72 -4.38
C VAL A 227 -8.27 -13.02 -5.17
N ARG A 228 -8.75 -14.10 -4.56
CA ARG A 228 -9.09 -15.31 -5.30
C ARG A 228 -10.46 -15.13 -5.92
N ASP A 229 -10.50 -15.12 -7.25
CA ASP A 229 -11.77 -15.04 -7.97
C ASP A 229 -12.61 -16.29 -7.68
N ARG A 230 -13.93 -16.11 -7.68
CA ARG A 230 -14.95 -17.05 -7.17
C ARG A 230 -14.85 -18.45 -7.77
N ALA A 231 -14.28 -18.58 -8.97
CA ALA A 231 -14.12 -19.85 -9.68
C ALA A 231 -13.23 -20.87 -8.96
N SER A 232 -12.42 -20.45 -7.99
CA SER A 232 -11.42 -21.30 -7.33
C SER A 232 -11.68 -21.60 -5.85
N LEU A 233 -12.78 -21.09 -5.29
CA LEU A 233 -13.18 -21.37 -3.90
C LEU A 233 -14.35 -22.38 -3.88
N PRO A 234 -14.30 -23.42 -3.02
CA PRO A 234 -15.44 -24.33 -2.85
C PRO A 234 -16.71 -23.56 -2.50
N SER A 235 -17.85 -24.06 -2.97
CA SER A 235 -19.20 -23.53 -2.72
C SER A 235 -19.39 -23.16 -1.24
N GLY A 236 -19.66 -21.88 -0.94
CA GLY A 236 -19.96 -21.40 0.43
C GLY A 236 -19.07 -20.26 0.96
N HIS A 237 -18.05 -19.81 0.22
CA HIS A 237 -17.23 -18.68 0.63
C HIS A 237 -17.89 -17.33 0.28
N THR A 238 -18.01 -16.46 1.29
CA THR A 238 -18.41 -15.05 1.19
C THR A 238 -17.48 -14.30 0.22
N LYS A 239 -18.01 -13.45 -0.67
CA LYS A 239 -17.17 -12.63 -1.55
C LYS A 239 -16.36 -11.66 -0.70
N LEU A 240 -15.16 -11.33 -1.17
CA LEU A 240 -14.27 -10.39 -0.47
C LEU A 240 -14.94 -9.03 -0.18
N THR A 241 -15.88 -8.60 -1.03
CA THR A 241 -16.58 -7.32 -0.91
C THR A 241 -17.94 -7.41 -0.22
N ASP A 242 -18.37 -8.58 0.25
CA ASP A 242 -19.66 -8.71 0.92
C ASP A 242 -19.66 -7.90 2.23
N GLY A 243 -20.74 -7.16 2.46
CA GLY A 243 -20.87 -6.26 3.62
C GLY A 243 -20.02 -4.99 3.55
N LEU A 244 -19.27 -4.76 2.47
CA LEU A 244 -18.49 -3.53 2.27
C LEU A 244 -19.31 -2.46 1.55
N LEU A 245 -18.98 -1.21 1.84
CA LEU A 245 -19.61 -0.01 1.31
C LEU A 245 -18.68 0.67 0.29
N ARG A 246 -19.25 1.36 -0.70
CA ARG A 246 -18.49 2.13 -1.70
C ARG A 246 -19.34 3.29 -2.23
N GLY A 247 -18.67 4.34 -2.74
CA GLY A 247 -19.33 5.53 -3.29
C GLY A 247 -20.26 6.20 -2.29
N ASP A 248 -21.42 6.67 -2.75
CA ASP A 248 -22.42 7.38 -1.93
C ASP A 248 -22.80 6.64 -0.64
N ALA A 249 -22.85 5.31 -0.67
CA ALA A 249 -23.16 4.50 0.51
C ALA A 249 -22.06 4.59 1.58
N ALA A 250 -20.79 4.60 1.16
CA ALA A 250 -19.64 4.78 2.06
C ALA A 250 -19.61 6.21 2.61
N THR A 251 -19.86 7.22 1.76
CA THR A 251 -19.93 8.62 2.17
C THR A 251 -21.04 8.85 3.20
N ALA A 252 -22.23 8.31 2.96
CA ALA A 252 -23.35 8.40 3.91
C ALA A 252 -23.07 7.67 5.23
N TRP A 253 -22.41 6.50 5.18
CA TRP A 253 -21.97 5.80 6.38
C TRP A 253 -20.93 6.60 7.17
N MET A 254 -19.91 7.17 6.51
CA MET A 254 -18.88 7.97 7.16
C MET A 254 -19.47 9.21 7.86
N ARG A 255 -20.49 9.86 7.27
CA ARG A 255 -21.23 10.96 7.92
C ARG A 255 -21.98 10.52 9.17
N ARG A 256 -22.65 9.35 9.11
CA ARG A 256 -23.30 8.75 10.29
C ARG A 256 -22.29 8.41 11.38
N GLU A 257 -21.12 7.95 11.00
CA GLU A 257 -20.06 7.69 11.95
C GLU A 257 -19.54 8.97 12.61
N GLY A 258 -19.42 10.06 11.86
CA GLY A 258 -19.14 11.38 12.41
C GLY A 258 -20.18 11.82 13.46
N LEU A 259 -21.46 11.58 13.20
CA LEU A 259 -22.54 11.81 14.19
C LEU A 259 -22.38 10.92 15.43
N ARG A 260 -22.03 9.64 15.22
CA ARG A 260 -21.84 8.69 16.31
C ARG A 260 -20.67 9.08 17.22
N LEU A 261 -19.53 9.46 16.65
CA LEU A 261 -18.37 9.93 17.39
C LEU A 261 -18.66 11.20 18.20
N ARG A 262 -19.47 12.13 17.66
CA ARG A 262 -19.96 13.29 18.44
C ARG A 262 -20.72 12.85 19.69
N GLY A 263 -21.72 11.97 19.54
CA GLY A 263 -22.49 11.46 20.68
C GLY A 263 -21.63 10.75 21.72
N LEU A 264 -20.64 9.95 21.27
CA LEU A 264 -19.67 9.32 22.17
C LEU A 264 -18.79 10.34 22.90
N ALA A 265 -18.33 11.39 22.21
CA ALA A 265 -17.53 12.46 22.80
C ALA A 265 -18.31 13.28 23.82
N GLU A 266 -19.59 13.57 23.55
CA GLU A 266 -20.49 14.24 24.48
C GLU A 266 -20.71 13.40 25.75
N ALA A 267 -21.00 12.10 25.59
CA ALA A 267 -21.18 11.18 26.70
C ALA A 267 -19.89 10.96 27.52
N ALA A 268 -18.72 11.04 26.87
CA ALA A 268 -17.42 11.03 27.54
C ALA A 268 -17.22 12.33 28.35
N SER A 269 -17.49 13.49 27.76
CA SER A 269 -17.38 14.79 28.44
C SER A 269 -18.29 14.87 29.65
N GLU A 270 -19.54 14.41 29.54
CA GLU A 270 -20.49 14.39 30.66
C GLU A 270 -19.96 13.55 31.83
N ARG A 271 -19.29 12.42 31.55
CA ARG A 271 -18.71 11.56 32.59
C ARG A 271 -17.41 12.10 33.19
N ILE A 272 -16.57 12.75 32.40
CA ILE A 272 -15.29 13.29 32.88
C ILE A 272 -15.51 14.61 33.64
N TRP A 273 -16.33 15.50 33.09
CA TRP A 273 -16.44 16.90 33.51
C TRP A 273 -17.81 17.29 34.08
N GLY A 274 -18.79 16.38 34.07
CA GLY A 274 -20.16 16.69 34.51
C GLY A 274 -20.91 17.64 33.57
N ALA A 275 -20.39 17.87 32.36
CA ALA A 275 -20.94 18.81 31.39
C ALA A 275 -20.93 18.23 29.98
N ARG A 276 -22.02 18.46 29.25
CA ARG A 276 -22.09 18.16 27.82
C ARG A 276 -21.39 19.23 27.01
N LEU A 277 -20.74 18.81 25.94
CA LEU A 277 -20.16 19.72 24.96
C LEU A 277 -21.28 20.46 24.23
N ALA A 278 -21.03 21.72 23.84
CA ALA A 278 -21.96 22.44 22.98
C ALA A 278 -21.95 21.81 21.58
N ALA A 279 -23.14 21.57 21.02
CA ALA A 279 -23.28 21.05 19.66
C ALA A 279 -22.99 22.17 18.63
N ASP A 280 -21.72 22.30 18.24
CA ASP A 280 -21.26 23.27 17.23
C ASP A 280 -21.38 22.74 15.77
N GLY A 281 -21.83 21.50 15.61
CA GLY A 281 -21.99 20.84 14.31
C GLY A 281 -20.69 20.29 13.71
N GLY A 282 -19.54 20.48 14.37
CA GLY A 282 -18.24 20.00 13.91
C GLY A 282 -17.98 18.53 14.20
N LEU A 283 -16.90 17.98 13.65
CA LEU A 283 -16.32 16.72 14.15
C LEU A 283 -15.44 17.02 15.36
N PRO A 284 -15.35 16.11 16.35
CA PRO A 284 -14.39 16.25 17.44
C PRO A 284 -12.97 16.50 16.90
N ALA A 285 -12.16 17.23 17.66
CA ALA A 285 -10.79 17.55 17.27
C ALA A 285 -10.00 16.28 16.94
N PRO A 286 -9.07 16.32 15.96
CA PRO A 286 -8.18 15.20 15.70
C PRO A 286 -7.47 14.73 16.98
N GLY A 287 -7.33 13.42 17.16
CA GLY A 287 -6.70 12.86 18.34
C GLY A 287 -7.55 12.88 19.60
N LEU A 288 -8.88 12.86 19.46
CA LEU A 288 -9.79 12.75 20.60
C LEU A 288 -9.36 11.65 21.58
N ILE A 289 -9.06 10.44 21.09
CA ILE A 289 -8.60 9.32 21.93
C ILE A 289 -7.38 9.70 22.78
N ARG A 290 -6.46 10.50 22.22
CA ARG A 290 -5.27 10.94 22.94
C ARG A 290 -5.54 12.00 23.99
N THR A 291 -6.67 12.69 23.95
CA THR A 291 -7.01 13.74 24.92
C THR A 291 -7.79 13.20 26.13
N LEU A 292 -8.37 12.01 25.99
CA LEU A 292 -9.22 11.40 27.01
C LEU A 292 -8.39 10.69 28.10
N PRO A 293 -8.94 10.60 29.34
CA PRO A 293 -8.42 9.68 30.35
C PRO A 293 -8.38 8.24 29.84
N HIS A 294 -7.47 7.42 30.36
CA HIS A 294 -7.20 6.08 29.82
C HIS A 294 -8.44 5.18 29.72
N GLU A 295 -9.25 5.10 30.78
CA GLU A 295 -10.48 4.29 30.79
C GLU A 295 -11.48 4.74 29.71
N GLU A 296 -11.55 6.06 29.50
CA GLU A 296 -12.45 6.66 28.53
C GLU A 296 -11.97 6.45 27.09
N ALA A 297 -10.66 6.59 26.89
CA ALA A 297 -10.00 6.28 25.64
C ALA A 297 -10.22 4.81 25.25
N LEU A 298 -10.10 3.88 26.20
CA LEU A 298 -10.37 2.45 25.99
C LEU A 298 -11.85 2.22 25.63
N ARG A 299 -12.78 2.79 26.39
CA ARG A 299 -14.23 2.65 26.15
C ARG A 299 -14.63 3.18 24.78
N LEU A 300 -14.20 4.39 24.44
CA LEU A 300 -14.53 5.03 23.18
C LEU A 300 -13.93 4.24 22.01
N SER A 301 -12.69 3.77 22.15
CA SER A 301 -12.03 2.90 21.16
C SER A 301 -12.81 1.60 20.90
N HIS A 302 -13.27 0.92 21.96
CA HIS A 302 -14.08 -0.28 21.83
C HIS A 302 -15.43 -0.01 21.15
N LEU A 303 -16.12 1.05 21.57
CA LEU A 303 -17.41 1.43 20.98
C LEU A 303 -17.25 1.82 19.51
N LEU A 304 -16.16 2.49 19.14
CA LEU A 304 -15.88 2.87 17.76
C LEU A 304 -15.71 1.65 16.84
N LEU A 305 -14.97 0.63 17.27
CA LEU A 305 -14.70 -0.54 16.44
C LEU A 305 -15.80 -1.61 16.50
N SER A 306 -16.73 -1.49 17.44
CA SER A 306 -17.88 -2.38 17.55
C SER A 306 -18.86 -2.19 16.39
N THR A 307 -19.10 -3.27 15.65
CA THR A 307 -20.11 -3.33 14.57
C THR A 307 -21.50 -3.75 15.04
N ALA A 308 -21.67 -4.07 16.32
CA ALA A 308 -22.98 -4.36 16.92
C ALA A 308 -23.92 -3.15 16.77
N THR A 309 -25.22 -3.39 16.59
CA THR A 309 -26.21 -2.30 16.53
C THR A 309 -26.34 -1.63 17.91
N ASP A 310 -26.86 -0.40 17.98
CA ASP A 310 -27.01 0.32 19.26
C ASP A 310 -27.94 -0.43 20.25
N GLU A 311 -28.87 -1.25 19.77
CA GLU A 311 -29.75 -2.10 20.60
C GLU A 311 -29.02 -3.29 21.25
N GLU A 312 -28.03 -3.86 20.57
CA GLU A 312 -27.24 -5.00 21.06
C GLU A 312 -26.12 -4.58 22.02
N ARG A 313 -25.75 -3.29 22.09
CA ARG A 313 -24.63 -2.78 22.89
C ARG A 313 -24.95 -2.46 24.35
N PHE A 314 -26.23 -2.34 24.69
CA PHE A 314 -26.71 -1.94 26.03
C PHE A 314 -27.74 -2.90 26.65
N SER A 315 -27.93 -4.08 26.04
CA SER A 315 -28.64 -5.22 26.66
C SER A 315 -27.69 -6.07 27.48
#